data_AF-A0A6M0F4H0-F1
#
_entry.id   AF-A0A6M0F4H0-F1
#
_cell.length_a   1.000
_cell.length_b   1.000
_cell.length_c   1.000
_cell.angle_alpha   90.00
_cell.angle_beta   90.00
_cell.angle_gamma   90.00
#
_symmetry.space_group_name_H-M   'P 1'
#
loop_
_entity.id
_entity.type
_entity.pdbx_description
1 polymer ?
#
loop_
_entity_poly.entity_id
_entity_poly.type
_entity_poly.pdbx_seq_one_letter_code
_entity_poly.pdbx_strand_id
1 'polypeptide(L)'
;MDAHLSQTSPLSQSGLKEIKRYYQKLTWASTTFALLTDLALFCYGGNLKRREKITGRFADILSWLYLVTATLRRFEAEGQPPNDLPLVHWSVQYAFAQIQDGFEGLFQNWDTPIIGSLLQGWVYGWWRMNPLGATPSDRLGHQVAAALQQESETRDRLTTHIYQPTNTTEALGRLEHTFTLVHQADPILQKIKVASQSGQLPKARPETLLSDALTAGIISETELKAASEAAIARYESIQVDAFTLEEYFAIGSS
;
A
#
# COMPACT_ATOMS: atom_id res chain seq x y z
N MET A 1 28.68 30.04 -10.08
CA MET A 1 27.30 30.17 -9.55
C MET A 1 26.48 29.15 -10.30
N ASP A 2 26.56 27.94 -9.77
CA ASP A 2 26.92 26.79 -10.59
C ASP A 2 25.72 26.03 -11.12
N ALA A 3 25.85 25.70 -12.40
CA ALA A 3 25.01 24.82 -13.16
C ALA A 3 25.12 23.38 -12.63
N HIS A 4 24.48 23.11 -11.49
CA HIS A 4 24.06 21.77 -11.09
C HIS A 4 22.58 21.59 -11.46
N LEU A 5 22.30 21.62 -12.78
CA LEU A 5 21.10 20.98 -13.31
C LEU A 5 21.33 19.47 -13.16
N SER A 6 20.88 18.95 -12.03
CA SER A 6 20.83 17.54 -11.69
C SER A 6 20.32 16.74 -12.88
N GLN A 7 21.12 15.78 -13.31
CA GLN A 7 20.72 14.74 -14.26
C GLN A 7 19.48 14.05 -13.68
N THR A 8 18.29 14.42 -14.16
CA THR A 8 17.08 13.67 -13.87
C THR A 8 17.24 12.32 -14.53
N SER A 9 17.47 11.28 -13.73
CA SER A 9 17.59 9.90 -14.20
C SER A 9 16.40 9.55 -15.11
N PRO A 10 16.56 8.78 -16.21
CA PRO A 10 15.49 8.52 -17.19
C PRO A 10 14.19 7.99 -16.56
N LEU A 11 14.32 7.26 -15.44
CA LEU A 11 13.21 6.74 -14.63
C LEU A 11 12.36 7.85 -13.97
N SER A 12 12.98 8.98 -13.61
CA SER A 12 12.28 10.14 -13.04
C SER A 12 11.43 10.83 -14.12
N GLN A 13 11.97 11.02 -15.33
CA GLN A 13 11.23 11.69 -16.41
C GLN A 13 10.00 10.88 -16.89
N SER A 14 10.10 9.54 -16.95
CA SER A 14 8.93 8.70 -17.28
C SER A 14 7.87 8.76 -16.19
N GLY A 15 8.28 8.70 -14.90
CA GLY A 15 7.36 8.81 -13.76
C GLY A 15 6.57 10.12 -13.77
N LEU A 16 7.23 11.25 -14.03
CA LEU A 16 6.58 12.57 -14.10
C LEU A 16 5.54 12.67 -15.22
N LYS A 17 5.80 12.04 -16.38
CA LYS A 17 4.83 11.97 -17.47
C LYS A 17 3.58 11.18 -17.07
N GLU A 18 3.76 10.10 -16.32
CA GLU A 18 2.66 9.27 -15.81
C GLU A 18 1.82 10.02 -14.77
N ILE A 19 2.45 10.77 -13.86
CA ILE A 19 1.74 11.65 -12.90
C ILE A 19 0.87 12.68 -13.63
N LYS A 20 1.39 13.32 -14.68
CA LYS A 20 0.60 14.24 -15.51
C LYS A 20 -0.61 13.56 -16.13
N ARG A 21 -0.47 12.31 -16.58
CA ARG A 21 -1.59 11.53 -17.13
C ARG A 21 -2.65 11.23 -16.06
N TYR A 22 -2.25 10.99 -14.82
CA TYR A 22 -3.20 10.83 -13.71
C TYR A 22 -4.00 12.10 -13.44
N TYR A 23 -3.38 13.28 -13.47
CA TYR A 23 -4.13 14.53 -13.36
C TYR A 23 -5.18 14.69 -14.48
N GLN A 24 -4.85 14.36 -15.73
CA GLN A 24 -5.81 14.42 -16.83
C GLN A 24 -7.00 13.48 -16.61
N LYS A 25 -6.73 12.25 -16.13
CA LYS A 25 -7.79 11.27 -15.81
C LYS A 25 -8.64 11.75 -14.64
N LEU A 26 -8.02 12.31 -13.60
CA LEU A 26 -8.71 12.90 -12.46
C LEU A 26 -9.64 14.03 -12.91
N THR A 27 -9.14 14.97 -13.73
CA THR A 27 -9.97 16.06 -14.27
C THR A 27 -11.18 15.52 -15.05
N TRP A 28 -10.98 14.52 -15.90
CA TRP A 28 -12.07 13.91 -16.66
C TRP A 28 -13.09 13.20 -15.74
N ALA A 29 -12.62 12.45 -14.74
CA ALA A 29 -13.48 11.78 -13.77
C ALA A 29 -14.26 12.79 -12.91
N SER A 30 -13.62 13.83 -12.39
CA SER A 30 -14.26 14.90 -11.62
C SER A 30 -15.29 15.67 -12.43
N THR A 31 -15.00 15.95 -13.70
CA THR A 31 -15.96 16.62 -14.60
C THR A 31 -17.19 15.73 -14.84
N THR A 32 -16.97 14.44 -15.09
CA THR A 32 -18.05 13.46 -15.27
C THR A 32 -18.89 13.35 -13.99
N PHE A 33 -18.25 13.30 -12.83
CA PHE A 33 -18.93 13.28 -11.53
C PHE A 33 -19.82 14.51 -11.33
N ALA A 34 -19.31 15.71 -11.62
CA ALA A 34 -20.06 16.95 -11.50
C ALA A 34 -21.30 16.92 -12.42
N LEU A 35 -21.13 16.55 -13.69
CA LEU A 35 -22.23 16.43 -14.65
C LEU A 35 -23.30 15.43 -14.21
N LEU A 36 -22.89 14.27 -13.70
CA LEU A 36 -23.83 13.25 -13.22
C LEU A 36 -24.53 13.66 -11.93
N THR A 37 -23.86 14.43 -11.07
CA THR A 37 -24.47 14.97 -9.85
C THR A 37 -25.55 16.00 -10.20
N ASP A 38 -25.27 16.92 -11.11
CA ASP A 38 -26.26 17.88 -11.61
C ASP A 38 -27.43 17.17 -12.29
N LEU A 39 -27.14 16.14 -13.09
CA LEU A 39 -28.15 15.31 -13.73
C LEU A 39 -29.00 14.56 -12.69
N ALA A 40 -28.40 14.05 -11.61
CA ALA A 40 -29.13 13.39 -10.53
C ALA A 40 -30.05 14.38 -9.81
N LEU A 41 -29.57 15.58 -9.51
CA LEU A 41 -30.37 16.65 -8.91
C LEU A 41 -31.54 17.05 -9.82
N PHE A 42 -31.31 17.12 -11.14
CA PHE A 42 -32.37 17.39 -12.11
C PHE A 42 -33.39 16.25 -12.20
N CYS A 43 -32.93 15.00 -12.31
CA CYS A 43 -33.77 13.81 -12.48
C CYS A 43 -34.60 13.48 -11.24
N TYR A 44 -33.97 13.50 -10.06
CA TYR A 44 -34.56 13.02 -8.82
C TYR A 44 -35.05 14.16 -7.92
N GLY A 45 -34.52 15.37 -8.08
CA GLY A 45 -34.87 16.53 -7.26
C GLY A 45 -34.78 16.22 -5.77
N GLY A 46 -35.82 16.61 -5.01
CA GLY A 46 -35.92 16.33 -3.58
C GLY A 46 -36.00 14.84 -3.20
N ASN A 47 -36.31 13.95 -4.15
CA ASN A 47 -36.35 12.51 -3.90
C ASN A 47 -34.96 11.87 -3.89
N LEU A 48 -33.90 12.58 -4.32
CA LEU A 48 -32.53 12.06 -4.28
C LEU A 48 -32.12 11.62 -2.88
N LYS A 49 -32.52 12.39 -1.85
CA LYS A 49 -32.27 12.05 -0.44
C LYS A 49 -32.90 10.72 -0.02
N ARG A 50 -34.03 10.34 -0.63
CA ARG A 50 -34.71 9.05 -0.37
C ARG A 50 -34.06 7.89 -1.13
N ARG A 51 -33.18 8.17 -2.10
CA ARG A 51 -32.43 7.18 -2.90
C ARG A 51 -31.05 6.95 -2.27
N GLU A 52 -31.05 6.43 -1.05
CA GLU A 52 -29.83 6.26 -0.23
C GLU A 52 -28.72 5.49 -0.95
N LYS A 53 -29.06 4.44 -1.71
CA LYS A 53 -28.06 3.67 -2.48
C LYS A 53 -27.38 4.49 -3.57
N ILE A 54 -28.11 5.38 -4.25
CA ILE A 54 -27.53 6.24 -5.30
C ILE A 54 -26.65 7.31 -4.67
N THR A 55 -27.12 7.94 -3.61
CA THR A 55 -26.34 8.92 -2.84
C THR A 55 -25.08 8.28 -2.25
N GLY A 56 -25.16 7.04 -1.77
CA GLY A 56 -24.01 6.26 -1.31
C GLY A 56 -22.96 6.05 -2.40
N ARG A 57 -23.37 5.66 -3.60
CA ARG A 57 -22.44 5.52 -4.75
C ARG A 57 -21.76 6.83 -5.13
N PHE A 58 -22.48 7.96 -5.10
CA PHE A 58 -21.86 9.28 -5.30
C PHE A 58 -20.84 9.59 -4.20
N ALA A 59 -21.15 9.26 -2.94
CA ALA A 59 -20.23 9.44 -1.82
C ALA A 59 -18.96 8.58 -1.98
N ASP A 60 -19.09 7.33 -2.44
CA ASP A 60 -17.96 6.44 -2.72
C ASP A 60 -17.06 7.03 -3.81
N ILE A 61 -17.64 7.44 -4.96
CA ILE A 61 -16.89 8.06 -6.06
C ILE A 61 -16.16 9.32 -5.57
N LEU A 62 -16.85 10.20 -4.83
CA LEU A 62 -16.27 11.43 -4.30
C LEU A 62 -15.11 11.15 -3.35
N SER A 63 -15.26 10.14 -2.48
CA SER A 63 -14.22 9.73 -1.54
C SER A 63 -12.97 9.29 -2.28
N TRP A 64 -13.11 8.47 -3.33
CA TRP A 64 -11.96 8.04 -4.13
C TRP A 64 -11.34 9.18 -4.96
N LEU A 65 -12.14 10.10 -5.52
CA LEU A 65 -11.62 11.30 -6.19
C LEU A 65 -10.79 12.16 -5.23
N TYR A 66 -11.24 12.30 -3.99
CA TYR A 66 -10.49 12.99 -2.94
C TYR A 66 -9.17 12.26 -2.63
N LEU A 67 -9.19 10.94 -2.46
CA LEU A 67 -7.98 10.16 -2.18
C LEU A 67 -6.95 10.24 -3.32
N VAL A 68 -7.38 10.19 -4.58
CA VAL A 68 -6.47 10.43 -5.73
C VAL A 68 -5.87 11.83 -5.65
N THR A 69 -6.71 12.85 -5.43
CA THR A 69 -6.27 14.25 -5.34
C THR A 69 -5.25 14.45 -4.23
N ALA A 70 -5.55 13.94 -3.02
CA ALA A 70 -4.68 14.03 -1.87
C ALA A 70 -3.35 13.30 -2.11
N THR A 71 -3.38 12.12 -2.70
CA THR A 71 -2.17 11.34 -3.02
C THR A 71 -1.25 12.11 -3.98
N LEU A 72 -1.81 12.62 -5.09
CA LEU A 72 -1.01 13.36 -6.08
C LEU A 72 -0.48 14.68 -5.50
N ARG A 73 -1.31 15.42 -4.76
CA ARG A 73 -0.92 16.69 -4.12
C ARG A 73 0.15 16.49 -3.05
N ARG A 74 0.03 15.45 -2.23
CA ARG A 74 1.04 15.10 -1.22
C ARG A 74 2.38 14.79 -1.90
N PHE A 75 2.37 13.95 -2.92
CA PHE A 75 3.58 13.59 -3.66
C PHE A 75 4.28 14.81 -4.28
N GLU A 76 3.51 15.76 -4.82
CA GLU A 76 4.05 17.02 -5.33
C GLU A 76 4.61 17.92 -4.20
N ALA A 77 3.90 18.01 -3.07
CA ALA A 77 4.32 18.82 -1.93
C ALA A 77 5.60 18.29 -1.26
N GLU A 78 5.81 16.98 -1.28
CA GLU A 78 7.00 16.30 -0.75
C GLU A 78 8.21 16.32 -1.73
N GLY A 79 8.09 17.02 -2.87
CA GLY A 79 9.19 17.17 -3.82
C GLY A 79 9.35 16.01 -4.81
N GLN A 80 8.31 15.19 -4.97
CA GLN A 80 8.24 14.08 -5.93
C GLN A 80 9.38 13.05 -5.79
N PRO A 81 9.61 12.51 -4.58
CA PRO A 81 10.70 11.57 -4.34
C PRO A 81 10.53 10.31 -5.21
N PRO A 82 11.52 9.95 -6.06
CA PRO A 82 11.40 8.81 -6.98
C PRO A 82 11.11 7.48 -6.28
N ASN A 83 11.56 7.31 -5.03
CA ASN A 83 11.37 6.10 -4.24
C ASN A 83 9.89 5.86 -3.87
N ASP A 84 9.05 6.91 -3.87
CA ASP A 84 7.63 6.81 -3.51
C ASP A 84 6.74 6.58 -4.73
N LEU A 85 7.30 6.66 -5.96
CA LEU A 85 6.54 6.45 -7.19
C LEU A 85 5.76 5.12 -7.18
N PRO A 86 6.34 3.96 -6.77
CA PRO A 86 5.57 2.71 -6.74
C PRO A 86 4.31 2.81 -5.87
N LEU A 87 4.40 3.47 -4.71
CA LEU A 87 3.28 3.67 -3.80
C LEU A 87 2.21 4.57 -4.42
N VAL A 88 2.63 5.67 -5.06
CA VAL A 88 1.74 6.60 -5.76
C VAL A 88 1.04 5.91 -6.92
N HIS A 89 1.77 5.19 -7.79
CA HIS A 89 1.18 4.47 -8.91
C HIS A 89 0.18 3.43 -8.44
N TRP A 90 0.51 2.65 -7.41
CA TRP A 90 -0.37 1.62 -6.88
C TRP A 90 -1.65 2.23 -6.33
N SER A 91 -1.52 3.26 -5.47
CA SER A 91 -2.66 3.91 -4.80
C SER A 91 -3.59 4.58 -5.80
N VAL A 92 -3.04 5.30 -6.79
CA VAL A 92 -3.82 6.00 -7.80
C VAL A 92 -4.49 5.04 -8.78
N GLN A 93 -3.81 3.96 -9.20
CA GLN A 93 -4.43 2.94 -10.06
C GLN A 93 -5.58 2.24 -9.34
N TYR A 94 -5.38 1.85 -8.08
CA TYR A 94 -6.41 1.24 -7.26
C TYR A 94 -7.61 2.18 -7.11
N ALA A 95 -7.38 3.44 -6.74
CA ALA A 95 -8.46 4.41 -6.59
C ALA A 95 -9.20 4.68 -7.90
N PHE A 96 -8.52 4.71 -9.06
CA PHE A 96 -9.22 4.82 -10.36
C PHE A 96 -10.09 3.60 -10.68
N ALA A 97 -9.67 2.39 -10.30
CA ALA A 97 -10.50 1.20 -10.42
C ALA A 97 -11.75 1.32 -9.53
N GLN A 98 -11.61 1.82 -8.30
CA GLN A 98 -12.75 2.04 -7.40
C GLN A 98 -13.71 3.14 -7.91
N ILE A 99 -13.18 4.21 -8.51
CA ILE A 99 -13.98 5.24 -9.17
C ILE A 99 -14.75 4.65 -10.36
N GLN A 100 -14.09 3.81 -11.17
CA GLN A 100 -14.71 3.09 -12.28
C GLN A 100 -15.89 2.24 -11.78
N ASP A 101 -15.68 1.41 -10.76
CA ASP A 101 -16.71 0.56 -10.16
C ASP A 101 -17.88 1.39 -9.60
N GLY A 102 -17.58 2.53 -8.98
CA GLY A 102 -18.57 3.47 -8.50
C GLY A 102 -19.47 4.01 -9.62
N PHE A 103 -18.88 4.46 -10.73
CA PHE A 103 -19.62 4.94 -11.90
C PHE A 103 -20.42 3.82 -12.57
N GLU A 104 -19.85 2.63 -12.73
CA GLU A 104 -20.56 1.48 -13.29
C GLU A 104 -21.78 1.11 -12.44
N GLY A 105 -21.60 1.07 -11.12
CA GLY A 105 -22.68 0.87 -10.18
C GLY A 105 -23.76 1.96 -10.26
N LEU A 106 -23.35 3.22 -10.47
CA LEU A 106 -24.28 4.35 -10.63
C LEU A 106 -25.11 4.21 -11.92
N PHE A 107 -24.48 3.88 -13.04
CA PHE A 107 -25.15 3.72 -14.34
C PHE A 107 -26.14 2.56 -14.33
N GLN A 108 -25.74 1.40 -13.80
CA GLN A 108 -26.59 0.21 -13.74
C GLN A 108 -27.85 0.42 -12.89
N ASN A 109 -27.78 1.25 -11.85
CA ASN A 109 -28.88 1.43 -10.88
C ASN A 109 -29.66 2.75 -11.10
N TRP A 110 -29.52 3.37 -12.27
CA TRP A 110 -30.19 4.64 -12.55
C TRP A 110 -31.67 4.45 -12.93
N ASP A 111 -32.58 4.71 -11.99
CA ASP A 111 -34.01 4.37 -12.08
C ASP A 111 -34.89 5.42 -12.78
N THR A 112 -34.43 6.04 -13.87
CA THR A 112 -35.27 6.94 -14.68
C THR A 112 -35.54 6.35 -16.06
N PRO A 113 -36.77 6.43 -16.60
CA PRO A 113 -37.15 5.64 -17.76
C PRO A 113 -36.35 5.97 -19.03
N ILE A 114 -36.13 7.24 -19.33
CA ILE A 114 -35.41 7.68 -20.54
C ILE A 114 -33.89 7.71 -20.28
N ILE A 115 -33.49 8.45 -19.25
CA ILE A 115 -32.07 8.69 -18.94
C ILE A 115 -31.41 7.41 -18.40
N GLY A 116 -32.12 6.62 -17.60
CA GLY A 116 -31.63 5.33 -17.11
C GLY A 116 -31.37 4.33 -18.22
N SER A 117 -32.26 4.21 -19.20
CA SER A 117 -32.04 3.33 -20.35
C SER A 117 -30.80 3.75 -21.18
N LEU A 118 -30.60 5.05 -21.38
CA LEU A 118 -29.41 5.57 -22.05
C LEU A 118 -28.12 5.28 -21.25
N LEU A 119 -28.16 5.48 -19.93
CA LEU A 119 -27.01 5.25 -19.05
C LEU A 119 -26.64 3.77 -18.95
N GLN A 120 -27.63 2.89 -18.75
CA GLN A 120 -27.46 1.45 -18.63
C GLN A 120 -27.02 0.77 -19.94
N GLY A 121 -27.37 1.34 -21.09
CA GLY A 121 -27.00 0.83 -22.39
C GLY A 121 -25.71 1.46 -22.93
N TRP A 122 -25.87 2.60 -23.61
CA TRP A 122 -24.80 3.18 -24.42
C TRP A 122 -23.65 3.74 -23.59
N VAL A 123 -23.96 4.49 -22.53
CA VAL A 123 -22.92 5.11 -21.68
C VAL A 123 -22.15 4.04 -20.92
N TYR A 124 -22.84 3.09 -20.29
CA TYR A 124 -22.20 1.96 -19.60
C TYR A 124 -21.32 1.13 -20.54
N GLY A 125 -21.78 0.82 -21.74
CA GLY A 125 -20.99 0.10 -22.74
C GLY A 125 -19.73 0.88 -23.15
N TRP A 126 -19.86 2.18 -23.43
CA TRP A 126 -18.73 3.06 -23.73
C TRP A 126 -17.74 3.15 -22.57
N TRP A 127 -18.26 3.24 -21.35
CA TRP A 127 -17.47 3.35 -20.12
C TRP A 127 -16.60 2.12 -19.87
N ARG A 128 -17.11 0.91 -20.17
CA ARG A 128 -16.34 -0.34 -20.07
C ARG A 128 -15.30 -0.52 -21.18
N MET A 129 -15.54 0.06 -22.35
CA MET A 129 -14.56 0.05 -23.45
C MET A 129 -13.40 1.00 -23.20
N ASN A 130 -13.59 2.05 -22.38
CA ASN A 130 -12.57 3.04 -22.05
C ASN A 130 -12.46 3.24 -20.53
N PRO A 131 -11.92 2.25 -19.79
CA PRO A 131 -11.87 2.31 -18.34
C PRO A 131 -10.91 3.40 -17.84
N LEU A 132 -11.28 4.04 -16.74
CA LEU A 132 -10.47 5.04 -16.05
C LEU A 132 -9.10 4.50 -15.62
N GLY A 133 -9.09 3.28 -15.09
CA GLY A 133 -7.90 2.61 -14.60
C GLY A 133 -8.12 1.11 -14.57
N ALA A 134 -7.03 0.36 -14.73
CA ALA A 134 -6.99 -1.04 -14.39
C ALA A 134 -6.58 -1.18 -12.92
N THR A 135 -6.92 -2.31 -12.31
CA THR A 135 -6.37 -2.68 -11.02
C THR A 135 -4.83 -2.72 -11.09
N PRO A 136 -4.13 -2.38 -9.99
CA PRO A 136 -2.67 -2.43 -9.96
C PRO A 136 -2.15 -3.84 -10.29
N SER A 137 -1.06 -3.91 -11.06
CA SER A 137 -0.42 -5.20 -11.37
C SER A 137 0.28 -5.81 -10.15
N ASP A 138 0.36 -7.14 -10.09
CA ASP A 138 1.10 -7.86 -9.04
C ASP A 138 2.56 -7.45 -8.93
N ARG A 139 3.19 -7.12 -10.07
CA ARG A 139 4.56 -6.60 -10.11
C ARG A 139 4.69 -5.30 -9.32
N LEU A 140 3.73 -4.39 -9.50
CA LEU A 140 3.70 -3.12 -8.77
C LEU A 140 3.40 -3.37 -7.29
N GLY A 141 2.50 -4.31 -6.97
CA GLY A 141 2.26 -4.75 -5.59
C GLY A 141 3.53 -5.28 -4.91
N HIS A 142 4.34 -6.10 -5.60
CA HIS A 142 5.63 -6.57 -5.10
C HIS A 142 6.62 -5.43 -4.85
N GLN A 143 6.66 -4.41 -5.71
CA GLN A 143 7.52 -3.24 -5.51
C GLN A 143 7.13 -2.46 -4.26
N VAL A 144 5.82 -2.24 -4.03
CA VAL A 144 5.33 -1.60 -2.81
C VAL A 144 5.66 -2.44 -1.58
N ALA A 145 5.38 -3.75 -1.62
CA ALA A 145 5.67 -4.64 -0.51
C ALA A 145 7.17 -4.70 -0.18
N ALA A 146 8.04 -4.69 -1.18
CA ALA A 146 9.49 -4.65 -0.97
C ALA A 146 9.94 -3.34 -0.32
N ALA A 147 9.39 -2.20 -0.76
CA ALA A 147 9.71 -0.89 -0.18
C ALA A 147 9.29 -0.77 1.30
N LEU A 148 8.17 -1.38 1.68
CA LEU A 148 7.64 -1.35 3.06
C LEU A 148 8.33 -2.34 4.02
N GLN A 149 8.88 -3.44 3.49
CA GLN A 149 9.57 -4.47 4.28
C GLN A 149 11.05 -4.17 4.53
N GLN A 150 11.55 -3.03 4.04
CA GLN A 150 12.91 -2.57 4.24
C GLN A 150 12.92 -1.30 5.09
N GLU A 151 13.99 -1.13 5.86
CA GLU A 151 14.31 0.18 6.43
C GLU A 151 14.58 1.15 5.26
N SER A 152 13.65 2.07 5.04
CA SER A 152 13.71 2.99 3.90
C SER A 152 13.10 4.33 4.28
N GLU A 153 13.62 5.41 3.69
CA GLU A 153 13.06 6.75 3.90
C GLU A 153 11.58 6.82 3.48
N THR A 154 11.16 5.97 2.54
CA THR A 154 9.75 5.84 2.14
C THR A 154 8.88 5.37 3.30
N ARG A 155 9.34 4.34 4.04
CA ARG A 155 8.65 3.86 5.25
C ARG A 155 8.60 4.95 6.31
N ASP A 156 9.71 5.64 6.55
CA ASP A 156 9.80 6.70 7.56
C ASP A 156 8.86 7.87 7.23
N ARG A 157 8.76 8.26 5.95
CA ARG A 157 7.79 9.29 5.50
C ARG A 157 6.33 8.86 5.70
N LEU A 158 6.02 7.58 5.56
CA LEU A 158 4.66 7.08 5.83
C LEU A 158 4.33 7.08 7.32
N THR A 159 5.33 6.83 8.18
CA THR A 159 5.14 6.70 9.62
C THR A 159 5.48 7.97 10.41
N THR A 160 5.88 9.06 9.75
CA THR A 160 6.34 10.31 10.38
C THR A 160 5.36 10.89 11.40
N HIS A 161 4.05 10.77 11.16
CA HIS A 161 3.00 11.30 12.04
C HIS A 161 2.34 10.24 12.93
N ILE A 162 2.92 9.04 12.97
CA ILE A 162 2.45 7.92 13.78
C ILE A 162 3.32 7.82 15.02
N TYR A 163 2.72 7.66 16.20
CA TYR A 163 3.48 7.41 17.43
C TYR A 163 4.21 6.06 17.32
N GLN A 164 5.53 6.11 17.40
CA GLN A 164 6.41 4.94 17.38
C GLN A 164 7.09 4.83 18.75
N PRO A 165 6.62 3.93 19.63
CA PRO A 165 7.21 3.75 20.95
C PRO A 165 8.60 3.14 20.84
N THR A 166 9.55 3.70 21.59
CA THR A 166 10.90 3.16 21.73
C THR A 166 10.99 2.08 22.81
N ASN A 167 9.94 1.94 23.62
CA ASN A 167 9.90 0.98 24.71
C ASN A 167 9.57 -0.42 24.19
N THR A 168 10.49 -1.37 24.34
CA THR A 168 10.34 -2.76 23.90
C THR A 168 9.33 -3.56 24.73
N THR A 169 8.87 -3.03 25.87
CA THR A 169 7.76 -3.65 26.62
C THR A 169 6.42 -3.44 25.94
N GLU A 170 6.26 -2.34 25.19
CA GLU A 170 5.05 -2.08 24.42
C GLU A 170 5.01 -2.94 23.15
N ALA A 171 3.82 -3.42 22.77
CA ALA A 171 3.68 -4.33 21.63
C ALA A 171 4.24 -3.77 20.32
N LEU A 172 3.95 -2.49 20.01
CA LEU A 172 4.45 -1.84 18.81
C LEU A 172 5.98 -1.61 18.89
N GLY A 173 6.50 -1.25 20.06
CA GLY A 173 7.94 -1.01 20.25
C GLY A 173 8.75 -2.31 20.16
N ARG A 174 8.18 -3.42 20.65
CA ARG A 174 8.72 -4.76 20.44
C ARG A 174 8.77 -5.12 18.96
N LEU A 175 7.69 -4.87 18.22
CA LEU A 175 7.63 -5.16 16.78
C LEU A 175 8.66 -4.35 15.98
N GLU A 176 8.80 -3.06 16.25
CA GLU A 176 9.81 -2.21 15.57
C GLU A 176 11.25 -2.62 15.92
N HIS A 177 11.51 -2.92 17.19
CA HIS A 177 12.81 -3.42 17.64
C HIS A 177 13.16 -4.75 16.96
N THR A 178 12.21 -5.69 16.94
CA THR A 178 12.38 -6.97 16.26
C THR A 178 12.58 -6.80 14.76
N PHE A 179 11.81 -5.91 14.11
CA PHE A 179 11.96 -5.60 12.70
C PHE A 179 13.39 -5.14 12.39
N THR A 180 13.92 -4.22 13.19
CA THR A 180 15.29 -3.70 13.06
C THR A 180 16.33 -4.82 13.16
N LEU A 181 16.22 -5.67 14.19
CA LEU A 181 17.15 -6.79 14.39
C LEU A 181 17.09 -7.82 13.25
N VAL A 182 15.88 -8.15 12.80
CA VAL A 182 15.68 -9.08 11.68
C VAL A 182 16.23 -8.51 10.38
N HIS A 183 16.05 -7.21 10.13
CA HIS A 183 16.59 -6.53 8.96
C HIS A 183 18.13 -6.56 8.96
N GLN A 184 18.75 -6.26 10.11
CA GLN A 184 20.22 -6.33 10.28
C GLN A 184 20.76 -7.76 10.12
N ALA A 185 19.99 -8.77 10.51
CA ALA A 185 20.36 -10.17 10.39
C ALA A 185 20.14 -10.75 8.96
N ASP A 186 19.31 -10.15 8.11
CA ASP A 186 18.99 -10.69 6.78
C ASP A 186 20.24 -10.91 5.90
N PRO A 187 21.19 -9.98 5.77
CA PRO A 187 22.42 -10.22 5.01
C PRO A 187 23.22 -11.42 5.52
N ILE A 188 23.22 -11.66 6.83
CA ILE A 188 23.90 -12.79 7.47
C ILE A 188 23.20 -14.10 7.08
N LEU A 189 21.87 -14.14 7.17
CA LEU A 189 21.08 -15.31 6.78
C LEU A 189 21.18 -15.59 5.27
N GLN A 190 21.29 -14.56 4.43
CA GLN A 190 21.54 -14.74 2.99
C GLN A 190 22.92 -15.37 2.74
N LYS A 191 23.98 -14.97 3.45
CA LYS A 191 25.31 -15.63 3.34
C LYS A 191 25.21 -17.13 3.64
N ILE A 192 24.53 -17.50 4.72
CA ILE A 192 24.32 -18.89 5.13
C ILE A 192 23.50 -19.65 4.08
N LYS A 193 22.45 -19.03 3.55
CA LYS A 193 21.62 -19.60 2.49
C LYS A 193 22.44 -19.88 1.22
N VAL A 194 23.28 -18.94 0.80
CA VAL A 194 24.18 -19.12 -0.36
C VAL A 194 25.17 -20.26 -0.10
N ALA A 195 25.77 -20.32 1.10
CA ALA A 195 26.70 -21.40 1.46
C ALA A 195 26.04 -22.79 1.51
N SER A 196 24.79 -22.87 1.97
CA SER A 196 23.99 -24.09 1.93
C SER A 196 23.65 -24.51 0.50
N GLN A 197 23.33 -23.54 -0.38
CA GLN A 197 23.09 -23.79 -1.80
C GLN A 197 24.35 -24.24 -2.55
N SER A 198 25.52 -23.71 -2.19
CA SER A 198 26.81 -24.11 -2.77
C SER A 198 27.37 -25.41 -2.18
N GLY A 199 26.66 -26.06 -1.25
CA GLY A 199 27.06 -27.33 -0.65
C GLY A 199 28.14 -27.23 0.43
N GLN A 200 28.46 -26.02 0.90
CA GLN A 200 29.40 -25.81 2.01
C GLN A 200 28.76 -26.10 3.38
N LEU A 201 27.42 -26.00 3.46
CA LEU A 201 26.62 -26.34 4.63
C LEU A 201 25.51 -27.34 4.27
N PRO A 202 24.97 -28.10 5.25
CA PRO A 202 23.79 -28.93 5.04
C PRO A 202 22.60 -28.14 4.49
N LYS A 203 21.71 -28.81 3.77
CA LYS A 203 20.45 -28.21 3.29
C LYS A 203 19.44 -28.16 4.43
N ALA A 204 19.38 -27.04 5.14
CA ALA A 204 18.41 -26.76 6.19
C ALA A 204 18.02 -25.27 6.18
N ARG A 205 17.15 -24.87 7.12
CA ARG A 205 16.78 -23.45 7.28
C ARG A 205 18.02 -22.67 7.74
N PRO A 206 18.31 -21.47 7.18
CA PRO A 206 19.49 -20.70 7.56
C PRO A 206 19.59 -20.45 9.08
N GLU A 207 18.44 -20.26 9.73
CA GLU A 207 18.32 -20.03 11.17
C GLU A 207 18.81 -21.22 12.02
N THR A 208 18.69 -22.45 11.53
CA THR A 208 19.14 -23.65 12.26
C THR A 208 20.61 -23.97 12.02
N LEU A 209 21.26 -23.28 11.07
CA LEU A 209 22.64 -23.55 10.63
C LEU A 209 23.65 -22.56 11.22
N LEU A 210 23.25 -21.73 12.18
CA LEU A 210 24.10 -20.67 12.74
C LEU A 210 25.40 -21.22 13.38
N SER A 211 25.31 -22.31 14.14
CA SER A 211 26.48 -22.98 14.74
C SER A 211 27.40 -23.60 13.69
N ASP A 212 26.83 -24.21 12.67
CA ASP A 212 27.56 -24.89 11.60
C ASP A 212 28.26 -23.85 10.72
N ALA A 213 27.61 -22.72 10.47
CA ALA A 213 28.17 -21.59 9.73
C ALA A 213 29.36 -20.95 10.46
N LEU A 214 29.32 -20.83 11.80
CA LEU A 214 30.47 -20.38 12.59
C LEU A 214 31.62 -21.38 12.49
N THR A 215 31.33 -22.67 12.66
CA THR A 215 32.34 -23.75 12.61
C THR A 215 33.02 -23.83 11.23
N ALA A 216 32.26 -23.60 10.16
CA ALA A 216 32.75 -23.53 8.79
C ALA A 216 33.45 -22.20 8.45
N GLY A 217 33.47 -21.22 9.36
CA GLY A 217 34.09 -19.90 9.16
C GLY A 217 33.37 -19.01 8.14
N ILE A 218 32.09 -19.28 7.86
CA ILE A 218 31.26 -18.50 6.91
C ILE A 218 30.79 -17.19 7.54
N ILE A 219 30.60 -17.19 8.86
CA ILE A 219 30.20 -16.03 9.66
C ILE A 219 31.14 -15.86 10.86
N SER A 220 31.22 -14.64 11.37
CA SER A 220 31.95 -14.27 12.59
C SER A 220 31.14 -14.49 13.87
N GLU A 221 31.80 -14.50 15.04
CA GLU A 221 31.13 -14.55 16.35
C GLU A 221 30.17 -13.35 16.55
N THR A 222 30.53 -12.18 16.03
CA THR A 222 29.68 -10.98 16.07
C THR A 222 28.41 -11.15 15.24
N GLU A 223 28.53 -11.74 14.05
CA GLU A 223 27.38 -12.04 13.18
C GLU A 223 26.50 -13.14 13.77
N LEU A 224 27.08 -14.15 14.40
CA LEU A 224 26.35 -15.19 15.12
C LEU A 224 25.49 -14.59 16.22
N LYS A 225 26.07 -13.69 17.04
CA LYS A 225 25.34 -13.04 18.13
C LYS A 225 24.16 -12.22 17.60
N ALA A 226 24.37 -11.39 16.57
CA ALA A 226 23.32 -10.59 15.96
C ALA A 226 22.18 -11.45 15.37
N ALA A 227 22.51 -12.53 14.65
CA ALA A 227 21.50 -13.42 14.09
C ALA A 227 20.72 -14.20 15.17
N SER A 228 21.39 -14.57 16.26
CA SER A 228 20.76 -15.26 17.40
C SER A 228 19.81 -14.32 18.15
N GLU A 229 20.24 -13.09 18.39
CA GLU A 229 19.42 -12.05 19.02
C GLU A 229 18.17 -11.73 18.18
N ALA A 230 18.33 -11.59 16.87
CA ALA A 230 17.21 -11.42 15.95
C ALA A 230 16.24 -12.61 15.96
N ALA A 231 16.74 -13.84 16.07
CA ALA A 231 15.89 -15.04 16.14
C ALA A 231 15.08 -15.09 17.44
N ILE A 232 15.69 -14.72 18.57
CA ILE A 232 15.01 -14.63 19.88
C ILE A 232 13.93 -13.54 19.82
N ALA A 233 14.28 -12.33 19.39
CA ALA A 233 13.35 -11.20 19.30
C ALA A 233 12.18 -11.51 18.34
N ARG A 234 12.45 -12.21 17.22
CA ARG A 234 11.41 -12.70 16.32
C ARG A 234 10.49 -13.68 17.04
N TYR A 235 11.05 -14.69 17.70
CA TYR A 235 10.26 -15.68 18.44
C TYR A 235 9.36 -15.03 19.50
N GLU A 236 9.89 -14.08 20.27
CA GLU A 236 9.13 -13.35 21.29
C GLU A 236 8.03 -12.46 20.70
N SER A 237 8.25 -11.87 19.52
CA SER A 237 7.25 -11.01 18.87
C SER A 237 6.09 -11.77 18.23
N ILE A 238 6.32 -13.03 17.82
CA ILE A 238 5.27 -13.88 17.24
C ILE A 238 4.49 -14.67 18.28
N GLN A 239 4.98 -14.72 19.53
CA GLN A 239 4.20 -15.31 20.62
C GLN A 239 2.93 -14.47 20.79
N VAL A 240 1.79 -15.12 20.63
CA VAL A 240 0.52 -14.55 21.04
C VAL A 240 0.38 -14.80 22.54
N ASP A 241 -0.11 -13.82 23.29
CA ASP A 241 -0.44 -14.01 24.70
C ASP A 241 -1.40 -15.21 24.82
N ALA A 242 -0.89 -16.29 25.42
CA ALA A 242 -1.67 -17.48 25.69
C ALA A 242 -2.35 -17.29 27.04
N PHE A 243 -3.58 -16.80 27.03
CA PHE A 243 -4.38 -16.69 28.24
C PHE A 243 -4.79 -18.08 28.72
N THR A 244 -4.62 -18.35 30.01
CA THR A 244 -5.23 -19.53 30.61
C THR A 244 -6.76 -19.37 30.65
N LEU A 245 -7.47 -20.49 30.80
CA LEU A 245 -8.93 -20.46 30.93
C LEU A 245 -9.34 -19.62 32.15
N GLU A 246 -8.57 -19.69 33.24
CA GLU A 246 -8.79 -18.89 34.44
C GLU A 246 -8.60 -17.39 34.19
N GLU A 247 -7.54 -16.98 33.47
CA GLU A 247 -7.26 -15.58 33.13
C GLU A 247 -8.34 -14.99 32.21
N TYR A 248 -8.82 -15.78 31.24
CA TYR A 248 -9.90 -15.37 30.35
C TYR A 248 -11.21 -15.11 31.10
N PHE A 249 -11.58 -15.98 32.07
CA PHE A 249 -12.77 -15.78 32.88
C PHE A 249 -12.64 -14.62 33.87
N ALA A 250 -11.44 -14.33 34.37
CA ALA A 250 -11.19 -13.20 35.26
C ALA A 250 -11.47 -11.85 34.57
N ILE A 251 -11.12 -11.71 33.29
CA ILE A 251 -11.33 -10.48 32.50
C ILE A 251 -12.83 -10.17 32.30
N GLY A 252 -13.70 -11.19 32.24
CA GLY A 252 -15.15 -11.02 32.06
C GLY A 252 -15.94 -10.80 33.36
N SER A 253 -15.27 -10.81 34.51
CA SER A 253 -15.89 -10.77 35.85
C SER A 253 -15.72 -9.44 36.60
N SER A 254 -15.09 -8.45 35.97
CA SER A 254 -14.97 -7.05 36.43
C SER A 254 -15.89 -6.12 35.65
#